data_AF-A0A6A5YGX5-F1
#
_entry.id   AF-A0A6A5YGX5-F1
#
_cell.length_a   1.000
_cell.length_b   1.000
_cell.length_c   1.000
_cell.angle_alpha   90.00
_cell.angle_beta   90.00
_cell.angle_gamma   90.00
#
_symmetry.space_group_name_H-M   'P 1'
#
loop_
_entity.id
_entity.type
_entity.pdbx_description
1 polymer ?
#
loop_
_entity_poly.entity_id
_entity_poly.type
_entity_poly.pdbx_seq_one_letter_code
_entity_poly.pdbx_strand_id
1 'polypeptide(L)'
;MDPCIEYAGPDRMRARDRMKYVMSCRQLLQIPEYAKYQRVTITKGDHKSPPPGDTRTHFTVRLQTQKQIDDEVVQVAHVYRTSGQVSAQTWDLQIPLKHIREKEARKKEEQEKKELQRKEKENRNKREQQKNKEKNKEKKKLKRIRCGKNTREKQENRKKEMLKKKKAQKEEREKKRRRKEEKRNIKEKEQEQKRNKKKAKKEETKKEAWEKEKKRKQIERIMRKNLSSSWTLI
;
A
#
# COMPACT_ATOMS: atom_id res chain seq x y z
N MET A 1 -53.93 48.06 26.60
CA MET A 1 -53.18 47.43 25.49
C MET A 1 -52.56 46.16 26.03
N ASP A 2 -52.75 45.03 25.35
CA ASP A 2 -52.13 43.78 25.77
C ASP A 2 -50.61 43.82 25.49
N PRO A 3 -49.77 43.38 26.42
CA PRO A 3 -48.33 43.39 26.21
C PRO A 3 -47.91 42.39 25.12
N CYS A 4 -47.02 42.83 24.24
CA CYS A 4 -46.45 41.99 23.20
C CYS A 4 -45.34 41.09 23.80
N ILE A 5 -45.53 39.78 23.73
CA ILE A 5 -44.55 38.80 24.22
C ILE A 5 -44.00 38.03 23.03
N GLU A 6 -42.73 38.24 22.75
CA GLU A 6 -42.01 37.63 21.64
C GLU A 6 -40.95 36.65 22.15
N TYR A 7 -40.64 35.67 21.32
CA TYR A 7 -39.54 34.74 21.57
C TYR A 7 -38.46 34.93 20.51
N ALA A 8 -37.29 35.39 20.92
CA ALA A 8 -36.12 35.63 20.07
C ALA A 8 -34.93 34.71 20.43
N GLY A 9 -35.21 33.57 21.07
CA GLY A 9 -34.21 32.54 21.37
C GLY A 9 -33.97 31.60 20.17
N PRO A 10 -33.03 30.65 20.29
CA PRO A 10 -32.71 29.73 19.20
C PRO A 10 -33.92 28.92 18.73
N ASP A 11 -34.10 28.82 17.41
CA ASP A 11 -35.26 28.19 16.73
C ASP A 11 -35.55 26.73 17.12
N ARG A 12 -34.61 26.05 17.77
CA ARG A 12 -34.71 24.62 18.11
C ARG A 12 -35.52 24.32 19.38
N MET A 13 -36.15 25.32 20.00
CA MET A 13 -36.93 25.12 21.22
C MET A 13 -38.30 24.47 20.92
N ARG A 14 -38.70 23.47 21.72
CA ARG A 14 -40.00 22.81 21.58
C ARG A 14 -41.14 23.80 21.82
N ALA A 15 -42.24 23.66 21.07
CA ALA A 15 -43.42 24.54 21.19
C ALA A 15 -43.99 24.61 22.63
N ARG A 16 -43.96 23.48 23.35
CA ARG A 16 -44.38 23.39 24.75
C ARG A 16 -43.56 24.32 25.67
N ASP A 17 -42.25 24.36 25.49
CA ASP A 17 -41.36 25.20 26.30
C ASP A 17 -41.54 26.68 25.96
N ARG A 18 -41.75 27.01 24.67
CA ARG A 18 -42.10 28.38 24.25
C ARG A 18 -43.36 28.87 24.95
N MET A 19 -44.43 28.07 24.97
CA MET A 19 -45.69 28.41 25.64
C MET A 19 -45.49 28.62 27.15
N LYS A 20 -44.70 27.76 27.80
CA LYS A 20 -44.34 27.87 29.22
C LYS A 20 -43.68 29.21 29.56
N TYR A 21 -42.73 29.67 28.74
CA TYR A 21 -42.09 30.97 28.97
C TYR A 21 -43.02 32.14 28.71
N VAL A 22 -43.83 32.07 27.65
CA VAL A 22 -44.86 33.10 27.36
C VAL A 22 -45.83 33.24 28.52
N MET A 23 -46.34 32.12 29.05
CA MET A 23 -47.24 32.14 30.21
C MET A 23 -46.58 32.70 31.46
N SER A 24 -45.31 32.38 31.70
CA SER A 24 -44.54 32.92 32.83
C SER A 24 -44.37 34.45 32.68
N CYS A 25 -44.14 34.95 31.46
CA CYS A 25 -44.06 36.39 31.20
C CYS A 25 -45.42 37.08 31.38
N ARG A 26 -46.53 36.44 30.97
CA ARG A 26 -47.87 36.97 31.24
C ARG A 26 -48.14 37.11 32.74
N GLN A 27 -47.78 36.10 33.52
CA GLN A 27 -47.89 36.16 34.99
C GLN A 27 -47.00 37.26 35.58
N LEU A 28 -45.77 37.42 35.07
CA LEU A 28 -44.88 38.49 35.51
C LEU A 28 -45.49 39.88 35.28
N LEU A 29 -46.11 40.11 34.11
CA LEU A 29 -46.70 41.41 33.75
C LEU A 29 -47.99 41.74 34.51
N GLN A 30 -48.58 40.77 35.20
CA GLN A 30 -49.68 41.01 36.15
C GLN A 30 -49.18 41.60 37.47
N ILE A 31 -47.88 41.52 37.76
CA ILE A 31 -47.27 42.11 38.96
C ILE A 31 -47.17 43.64 38.73
N PRO A 32 -47.67 44.50 39.66
CA PRO A 32 -47.74 45.95 39.46
C PRO A 32 -46.40 46.60 39.07
N GLU A 33 -45.28 46.10 39.62
CA GLU A 33 -43.93 46.57 39.32
C GLU A 33 -43.56 46.43 37.83
N TYR A 34 -44.07 45.39 37.17
CA TYR A 34 -43.75 45.01 35.79
C TYR A 34 -44.86 45.36 34.80
N ALA A 35 -46.05 45.76 35.27
CA ALA A 35 -47.19 46.13 34.43
C ALA A 35 -46.91 47.32 33.49
N LYS A 36 -45.88 48.12 33.78
CA LYS A 36 -45.42 49.25 32.93
C LYS A 36 -44.77 48.81 31.61
N TYR A 37 -44.31 47.57 31.50
CA TYR A 37 -43.64 47.07 30.30
C TYR A 37 -44.65 46.61 29.27
N GLN A 38 -44.49 47.07 28.04
CA GLN A 38 -45.39 46.75 26.93
C GLN A 38 -44.83 45.69 25.99
N ARG A 39 -43.50 45.57 25.90
CA ARG A 39 -42.85 44.55 25.09
C ARG A 39 -41.90 43.71 25.95
N VAL A 40 -42.02 42.39 25.80
CA VAL A 40 -41.17 41.40 26.44
C VAL A 40 -40.61 40.47 25.40
N THR A 41 -39.30 40.41 25.27
CA THR A 41 -38.63 39.50 24.33
C THR A 41 -37.82 38.47 25.10
N ILE A 42 -38.21 37.20 25.00
CA ILE A 42 -37.48 36.08 25.61
C ILE A 42 -36.25 35.79 24.76
N THR A 43 -35.06 35.99 25.32
CA THR A 43 -33.79 35.86 24.59
C THR A 43 -33.09 34.54 24.84
N LYS A 44 -33.32 33.95 26.01
CA LYS A 44 -32.71 32.69 26.40
C LYS A 44 -33.65 31.93 27.33
N GLY A 45 -33.85 30.64 27.05
CA GLY A 45 -34.61 29.73 27.91
C GLY A 45 -33.90 29.41 29.23
N ASP A 46 -34.34 28.37 29.92
CA ASP A 46 -33.82 27.97 31.24
C ASP A 46 -32.30 27.78 31.25
N HIS A 47 -31.60 28.51 32.11
CA HIS A 47 -30.15 28.41 32.33
C HIS A 47 -29.77 28.88 33.75
N LYS A 48 -28.48 28.77 34.09
CA LYS A 48 -27.88 29.25 35.34
C LYS A 48 -26.86 30.34 35.03
N SER A 49 -26.65 31.27 35.97
CA SER A 49 -25.62 32.29 35.84
C SER A 49 -24.23 31.65 35.99
N PRO A 50 -23.19 32.18 35.32
CA PRO A 50 -21.83 31.73 35.55
C PRO A 50 -21.37 32.08 36.99
N PRO A 51 -20.53 31.25 37.64
CA PRO A 51 -19.99 31.55 38.97
C PRO A 51 -19.22 32.88 39.01
N PRO A 52 -19.30 33.67 40.09
CA PRO A 52 -19.94 33.40 41.40
C PRO A 52 -21.44 33.76 41.47
N GLY A 53 -22.11 33.93 40.32
CA GLY A 53 -23.50 34.41 40.26
C GLY A 53 -24.56 33.42 40.77
N ASP A 54 -25.82 33.77 40.52
CA ASP A 54 -26.99 33.01 40.97
C ASP A 54 -27.04 31.57 40.40
N THR A 55 -27.17 30.60 41.31
CA THR A 55 -27.22 29.17 41.00
C THR A 55 -28.62 28.69 40.64
N ARG A 56 -29.66 29.51 40.87
CA ARG A 56 -31.05 29.22 40.55
C ARG A 56 -31.26 29.23 39.04
N THR A 57 -32.05 28.29 38.55
CA THR A 57 -32.44 28.24 37.13
C THR A 57 -33.40 29.39 36.83
N HIS A 58 -33.08 30.16 35.80
CA HIS A 58 -33.87 31.30 35.31
C HIS A 58 -33.82 31.37 33.79
N PHE A 59 -34.67 32.19 33.20
CA PHE A 59 -34.61 32.52 31.79
C PHE A 59 -34.45 34.04 31.61
N THR A 60 -33.82 34.48 30.52
CA THR A 60 -33.50 35.90 30.31
C THR A 60 -34.51 36.52 29.36
N VAL A 61 -35.06 37.66 29.78
CA VAL A 61 -35.95 38.49 28.98
C VAL A 61 -35.39 39.89 28.81
N ARG A 62 -35.77 40.53 27.71
CA ARG A 62 -35.64 41.97 27.51
C ARG A 62 -37.02 42.60 27.73
N LEU A 63 -37.08 43.64 28.55
CA LEU A 63 -38.27 44.39 28.88
C LEU A 63 -38.17 45.79 28.28
N GLN A 64 -39.28 46.30 27.74
CA GLN A 64 -39.38 47.67 27.22
C GLN A 64 -40.72 48.31 27.59
N THR A 65 -40.66 49.51 28.15
CA THR A 65 -41.79 50.44 28.23
C THR A 65 -42.03 51.13 26.88
N GLN A 66 -43.15 51.83 26.69
CA GLN A 66 -43.40 52.58 25.45
C GLN A 66 -42.24 53.53 25.12
N LYS A 67 -41.80 54.33 26.10
CA LYS A 67 -40.65 55.23 25.92
C LYS A 67 -39.37 54.50 25.50
N GLN A 68 -39.09 53.33 26.09
CA GLN A 68 -37.92 52.52 25.73
C GLN A 68 -38.03 51.87 24.35
N ILE A 69 -39.25 51.62 23.85
CA ILE A 69 -39.45 51.16 22.47
C ILE A 69 -39.09 52.29 21.51
N ASP A 70 -39.57 53.50 21.78
CA ASP A 70 -39.32 54.69 20.95
C ASP A 70 -37.84 55.09 20.97
N ASP A 71 -37.19 55.01 22.13
CA ASP A 71 -35.76 55.31 22.32
C ASP A 71 -34.84 54.16 21.85
N GLU A 72 -35.39 53.05 21.33
CA GLU A 72 -34.66 51.83 20.98
C GLU A 72 -33.72 51.32 22.10
N VAL A 73 -34.18 51.31 23.35
CA VAL A 73 -33.42 50.85 24.53
C VAL A 73 -34.12 49.66 25.16
N VAL A 74 -33.34 48.72 25.72
CA VAL A 74 -33.88 47.56 26.43
C VAL A 74 -33.35 47.47 27.85
N GLN A 75 -34.19 46.98 28.75
CA GLN A 75 -33.78 46.56 30.08
C GLN A 75 -33.73 45.03 30.14
N VAL A 76 -32.72 44.46 30.79
CA VAL A 76 -32.56 43.01 30.91
C VAL A 76 -33.13 42.56 32.25
N ALA A 77 -33.86 41.44 32.25
CA ALA A 77 -34.30 40.80 33.48
C ALA A 77 -34.09 39.29 33.43
N HIS A 78 -33.79 38.73 34.60
CA HIS A 78 -33.82 37.29 34.83
C HIS A 78 -35.14 36.93 35.48
N VAL A 79 -35.89 36.02 34.86
CA VAL A 79 -37.19 35.56 35.36
C VAL A 79 -37.01 34.19 36.00
N TYR A 80 -37.42 34.12 37.26
CA TYR A 80 -37.38 32.94 38.11
C TYR A 80 -38.76 32.34 38.22
N ARG A 81 -38.82 31.02 38.28
CA ARG A 81 -40.07 30.28 38.39
C ARG A 81 -39.95 29.21 39.46
N THR A 82 -40.77 29.33 40.49
CA THR A 82 -40.82 28.41 41.64
C THR A 82 -42.27 28.02 41.89
N SER A 83 -42.61 26.73 41.80
CA SER A 83 -43.91 26.13 42.20
C SER A 83 -45.14 27.07 42.13
N GLY A 84 -45.49 27.54 40.93
CA GLY A 84 -46.67 28.38 40.69
C GLY A 84 -46.46 29.89 40.84
N GLN A 85 -45.30 30.33 41.31
CA GLN A 85 -44.90 31.74 41.43
C GLN A 85 -43.84 32.11 40.39
N VAL A 86 -43.92 33.37 39.93
CA VAL A 86 -42.96 33.99 39.02
C VAL A 86 -42.42 35.24 39.70
N SER A 87 -41.10 35.39 39.71
CA SER A 87 -40.42 36.62 40.13
C SER A 87 -39.37 37.00 39.11
N ALA A 88 -38.90 38.25 39.14
CA ALA A 88 -37.81 38.68 38.28
C ALA A 88 -36.79 39.52 39.04
N GLN A 89 -35.56 39.47 38.55
CA GLN A 89 -34.50 40.40 38.93
C GLN A 89 -34.17 41.22 37.70
N THR A 90 -34.54 42.49 37.71
CA THR A 90 -34.16 43.45 36.68
C THR A 90 -32.74 43.92 36.91
N TRP A 91 -32.03 44.18 35.81
CA TRP A 91 -30.75 44.86 35.85
C TRP A 91 -30.99 46.33 35.60
N ASP A 92 -30.32 47.20 36.36
CA ASP A 92 -30.43 48.65 36.20
C ASP A 92 -29.85 49.15 34.87
N LEU A 93 -29.06 48.30 34.20
CA LEU A 93 -28.43 48.62 32.94
C LEU A 93 -29.44 48.64 31.78
N GLN A 94 -29.60 49.83 31.22
CA GLN A 94 -30.29 50.05 29.95
C GLN A 94 -29.30 49.90 28.79
N ILE A 95 -29.66 49.07 27.80
CA ILE A 95 -28.79 48.73 26.67
C ILE A 95 -29.45 49.23 25.38
N PRO A 96 -28.80 50.11 24.59
CA PRO A 96 -29.28 50.46 23.26
C PRO A 96 -29.39 49.24 22.35
N LEU A 97 -30.49 49.13 21.61
CA LEU A 97 -30.76 48.02 20.70
C LEU A 97 -29.72 47.94 19.59
N LYS A 98 -29.15 49.08 19.18
CA LYS A 98 -28.02 49.16 18.26
C LYS A 98 -26.82 48.33 18.71
N HIS A 99 -26.42 48.42 19.99
CA HIS A 99 -25.29 47.65 20.52
C HIS A 99 -25.56 46.14 20.50
N ILE A 100 -26.81 45.75 20.69
CA ILE A 100 -27.23 44.34 20.63
C ILE A 100 -27.13 43.85 19.19
N ARG A 101 -27.68 44.59 18.22
CA ARG A 101 -27.62 44.26 16.79
C ARG A 101 -26.17 44.17 16.30
N GLU A 102 -25.31 45.11 16.69
CA GLU A 102 -23.88 45.08 16.37
C GLU A 102 -23.18 43.84 16.95
N LYS A 103 -23.48 43.49 18.20
CA LYS A 103 -22.90 42.30 18.84
C LYS A 103 -23.38 41.00 18.19
N GLU A 104 -24.65 40.95 17.79
CA GLU A 104 -25.22 39.81 17.05
C GLU A 104 -24.61 39.69 15.64
N ALA A 105 -24.43 40.80 14.94
CA ALA A 105 -23.74 40.84 13.64
C ALA A 105 -22.30 40.35 13.75
N ARG A 106 -21.52 40.87 14.71
CA ARG A 106 -20.13 40.42 14.96
C ARG A 106 -20.05 38.92 15.27
N LYS A 107 -20.98 38.39 16.07
CA LYS A 107 -21.04 36.95 16.36
C LYS A 107 -21.35 36.12 15.11
N LYS A 108 -22.24 36.61 14.25
CA LYS A 108 -22.59 35.94 12.99
C LYS A 108 -21.38 35.93 12.04
N GLU A 109 -20.70 37.05 11.87
CA GLU A 109 -19.46 37.15 11.09
C GLU A 109 -18.35 36.22 11.63
N GLU A 110 -18.19 36.16 12.95
CA GLU A 110 -17.21 35.24 13.57
C GLU A 110 -17.57 33.77 13.33
N GLN A 111 -18.85 33.41 13.39
CA GLN A 111 -19.34 32.07 13.07
C GLN A 111 -19.08 31.71 11.60
N GLU A 112 -19.41 32.61 10.67
CA GLU A 112 -19.16 32.42 9.24
C GLU A 112 -17.66 32.28 8.96
N LYS A 113 -16.82 33.11 9.57
CA LYS A 113 -15.36 33.01 9.47
C LYS A 113 -14.84 31.66 9.97
N LYS A 114 -15.34 31.18 11.11
CA LYS A 114 -14.98 29.84 11.64
C LYS A 114 -15.44 28.71 10.72
N GLU A 115 -16.61 28.84 10.10
CA GLU A 115 -17.11 27.87 9.14
C GLU A 115 -16.27 27.83 7.86
N LEU A 116 -15.91 28.99 7.31
CA LEU A 116 -15.01 29.11 6.16
C LEU A 116 -13.64 28.48 6.44
N GLN A 117 -13.04 28.79 7.59
CA GLN A 117 -11.77 28.17 8.01
C GLN A 117 -11.86 26.64 8.12
N ARG A 118 -13.00 26.11 8.61
CA ARG A 118 -13.23 24.66 8.65
C ARG A 118 -13.31 24.07 7.25
N LYS A 119 -14.04 24.70 6.33
CA LYS A 119 -14.15 24.26 4.93
C LYS A 119 -12.81 24.32 4.20
N GLU A 120 -12.02 25.36 4.39
CA GLU A 120 -10.67 25.47 3.82
C GLU A 120 -9.72 24.39 4.33
N LYS A 121 -9.72 24.13 5.65
CA LYS A 121 -8.92 23.07 6.26
C LYS A 121 -9.31 21.69 5.72
N GLU A 122 -10.60 21.43 5.55
CA GLU A 122 -11.10 20.19 4.97
C GLU A 122 -10.66 20.03 3.50
N ASN A 123 -10.75 21.09 2.70
CA ASN A 123 -10.31 21.09 1.32
C ASN A 123 -8.79 20.89 1.18
N ARG A 124 -7.99 21.49 2.07
CA ARG A 124 -6.54 21.28 2.12
C ARG A 124 -6.20 19.82 2.42
N ASN A 125 -6.87 19.23 3.41
CA ASN A 125 -6.68 17.81 3.77
C ASN A 125 -7.06 16.87 2.60
N LYS A 126 -8.17 17.16 1.90
CA LYS A 126 -8.58 16.40 0.70
C LYS A 126 -7.54 16.46 -0.42
N ARG A 127 -7.02 17.66 -0.72
CA ARG A 127 -5.96 17.86 -1.74
C ARG A 127 -4.66 17.13 -1.37
N GLU A 128 -4.29 17.14 -0.09
CA GLU A 128 -3.10 16.45 0.39
C GLU A 128 -3.23 14.92 0.33
N GLN A 129 -4.41 14.39 0.68
CA GLN A 129 -4.72 12.96 0.50
C GLN A 129 -4.69 12.53 -0.96
N GLN A 130 -5.18 13.36 -1.89
CA GLN A 130 -5.09 13.09 -3.34
C GLN A 130 -3.63 13.03 -3.82
N LYS A 131 -2.81 14.03 -3.45
CA LYS A 131 -1.36 14.05 -3.79
C LYS A 131 -0.62 12.83 -3.24
N ASN A 132 -0.94 12.37 -2.03
CA ASN A 132 -0.34 11.17 -1.44
C ASN A 132 -0.78 9.88 -2.17
N LYS A 133 -2.05 9.80 -2.59
CA LYS A 133 -2.53 8.67 -3.42
C LYS A 133 -1.83 8.61 -4.78
N GLU A 134 -1.62 9.75 -5.43
CA GLU A 134 -0.88 9.82 -6.70
C GLU A 134 0.59 9.41 -6.55
N LYS A 135 1.30 9.97 -5.56
CA LYS A 135 2.69 9.58 -5.25
C LYS A 135 2.82 8.08 -4.96
N ASN A 136 1.85 7.48 -4.27
CA ASN A 136 1.84 6.04 -4.02
C ASN A 136 1.56 5.20 -5.27
N LYS A 137 0.67 5.65 -6.17
CA LYS A 137 0.45 5.00 -7.47
C LYS A 137 1.71 5.05 -8.33
N GLU A 138 2.40 6.18 -8.36
CA GLU A 138 3.65 6.36 -9.10
C GLU A 138 4.79 5.49 -8.54
N LYS A 139 4.99 5.48 -7.21
CA LYS A 139 5.93 4.57 -6.55
C LYS A 139 5.64 3.09 -6.85
N LYS A 140 4.36 2.68 -6.88
CA LYS A 140 3.97 1.31 -7.26
C LYS A 140 4.27 1.00 -8.73
N LYS A 141 4.03 1.94 -9.66
CA LYS A 141 4.40 1.81 -11.08
C LYS A 141 5.92 1.64 -11.24
N LEU A 142 6.72 2.47 -10.58
CA LEU A 142 8.19 2.40 -10.60
C LEU A 142 8.71 1.07 -10.04
N LYS A 143 8.15 0.58 -8.93
CA LYS A 143 8.49 -0.75 -8.37
C LYS A 143 8.18 -1.88 -9.34
N ARG A 144 7.03 -1.85 -10.04
CA ARG A 144 6.66 -2.86 -11.06
C ARG A 144 7.63 -2.86 -12.23
N ILE A 145 8.03 -1.69 -12.74
CA ILE A 145 9.03 -1.57 -13.81
C ILE A 145 10.38 -2.17 -13.37
N ARG A 146 10.82 -1.87 -12.14
CA ARG A 146 12.08 -2.40 -11.60
C ARG A 146 12.05 -3.92 -11.42
N CYS A 147 10.96 -4.47 -10.88
CA CYS A 147 10.80 -5.92 -10.75
C CYS A 147 10.80 -6.62 -12.11
N GLY A 148 10.12 -6.06 -13.12
CA GLY A 148 10.07 -6.61 -14.48
C GLY A 148 11.44 -6.69 -15.15
N LYS A 149 12.27 -5.64 -14.99
CA LYS A 149 13.65 -5.62 -15.49
C LYS A 149 14.52 -6.70 -14.83
N ASN A 150 14.46 -6.85 -13.50
CA ASN A 150 15.21 -7.89 -12.79
C ASN A 150 14.79 -9.32 -13.18
N THR A 151 13.50 -9.57 -13.44
CA THR A 151 13.04 -10.89 -13.91
C THR A 151 13.53 -11.22 -15.32
N ARG A 152 13.58 -10.24 -16.23
CA ARG A 152 14.03 -10.43 -17.61
C ARG A 152 15.53 -10.69 -17.67
N GLU A 153 16.32 -9.95 -16.89
CA GLU A 153 17.77 -10.13 -16.78
C GLU A 153 18.13 -11.49 -16.15
N LYS A 154 17.38 -11.91 -15.11
CA LYS A 154 17.57 -13.24 -14.49
C LYS A 154 17.22 -14.39 -15.44
N GLN A 155 16.20 -14.23 -16.30
CA GLN A 155 15.86 -15.21 -17.32
C GLN A 155 16.91 -15.29 -18.44
N GLU A 156 17.42 -14.14 -18.92
CA GLU A 156 18.49 -14.11 -19.92
C GLU A 156 19.78 -14.74 -19.40
N ASN A 157 20.17 -14.45 -18.15
CA ASN A 157 21.35 -15.04 -17.54
C ASN A 157 21.22 -16.56 -17.38
N ARG A 158 20.05 -17.06 -16.96
CA ARG A 158 19.77 -18.52 -16.93
C ARG A 158 19.86 -19.16 -18.31
N LYS A 159 19.35 -18.49 -19.35
CA LYS A 159 19.43 -18.99 -20.74
C LYS A 159 20.88 -19.06 -21.23
N LYS A 160 21.68 -18.02 -20.96
CA LYS A 160 23.13 -17.98 -21.29
C LYS A 160 23.89 -19.09 -20.56
N GLU A 161 23.61 -19.32 -19.28
CA GLU A 161 24.27 -20.37 -18.50
C GLU A 161 23.94 -21.78 -19.01
N MET A 162 22.67 -22.05 -19.32
CA MET A 162 22.26 -23.32 -19.94
C MET A 162 22.93 -23.56 -21.29
N LEU A 163 23.05 -22.53 -22.13
CA LEU A 163 23.74 -22.63 -23.42
C LEU A 163 25.23 -22.96 -23.25
N LYS A 164 25.90 -22.33 -22.28
CA LYS A 164 27.30 -22.65 -21.93
C LYS A 164 27.45 -24.11 -21.48
N LYS A 165 26.56 -24.60 -20.60
CA LYS A 165 26.55 -26.00 -20.15
C LYS A 165 26.34 -26.98 -21.30
N LYS A 166 25.40 -26.70 -22.21
CA LYS A 166 25.16 -27.53 -23.41
C LYS A 166 26.37 -27.57 -24.34
N LYS A 167 27.04 -26.43 -24.56
CA LYS A 167 28.25 -26.37 -25.39
C LYS A 167 29.40 -27.19 -24.78
N ALA A 168 29.64 -27.03 -23.48
CA ALA A 168 30.65 -27.81 -22.76
C ALA A 168 30.36 -29.32 -22.81
N GLN A 169 29.11 -29.75 -22.62
CA GLN A 169 28.73 -31.16 -22.75
C GLN A 169 28.94 -31.71 -24.17
N LYS A 170 28.67 -30.91 -25.21
CA LYS A 170 28.91 -31.31 -26.60
C LYS A 170 30.40 -31.50 -26.88
N GLU A 171 31.24 -30.57 -26.44
CA GLU A 171 32.70 -30.66 -26.57
C GLU A 171 33.27 -31.86 -25.80
N GLU A 172 32.76 -32.15 -24.60
CA GLU A 172 33.18 -33.31 -23.82
C GLU A 172 32.80 -34.64 -24.50
N ARG A 173 31.58 -34.72 -25.06
CA ARG A 173 31.13 -35.89 -25.85
C ARG A 173 31.99 -36.10 -27.07
N GLU A 174 32.37 -35.02 -27.76
CA GLU A 174 33.24 -35.08 -28.93
C GLU A 174 34.66 -35.55 -28.56
N LYS A 175 35.25 -35.01 -27.48
CA LYS A 175 36.53 -35.48 -26.94
C LYS A 175 36.49 -36.97 -26.60
N LYS A 176 35.41 -37.45 -25.96
CA LYS A 176 35.21 -38.87 -25.66
C LYS A 176 35.12 -39.73 -26.92
N ARG A 177 34.46 -39.25 -27.99
CA ARG A 177 34.40 -39.94 -29.29
C ARG A 177 35.78 -40.06 -29.92
N ARG A 178 36.54 -38.96 -30.01
CA ARG A 178 37.91 -38.94 -30.56
C ARG A 178 38.83 -39.93 -29.82
N ARG A 179 38.79 -39.94 -28.48
CA ARG A 179 39.57 -40.90 -27.67
C ARG A 179 39.18 -42.37 -27.93
N LYS A 180 37.89 -42.66 -28.18
CA LYS A 180 37.45 -44.02 -28.51
C LYS A 180 37.92 -44.46 -29.89
N GLU A 181 37.88 -43.55 -30.85
CA GLU A 181 38.35 -43.77 -32.22
C GLU A 181 39.87 -43.99 -32.26
N GLU A 182 40.64 -43.14 -31.56
CA GLU A 182 42.09 -43.30 -31.42
C GLU A 182 42.46 -44.67 -30.82
N LYS A 183 41.75 -45.11 -29.77
CA LYS A 183 41.93 -46.45 -29.20
C LYS A 183 41.60 -47.58 -30.17
N ARG A 184 40.62 -47.41 -31.05
CA ARG A 184 40.29 -48.40 -32.09
C ARG A 184 41.42 -48.48 -33.13
N ASN A 185 41.90 -47.33 -33.59
CA ASN A 185 43.00 -47.25 -34.57
C ASN A 185 44.29 -47.87 -34.02
N ILE A 186 44.60 -47.66 -32.73
CA ILE A 186 45.75 -48.31 -32.07
C ILE A 186 45.58 -49.83 -32.08
N LYS A 187 44.42 -50.34 -31.66
CA LYS A 187 44.15 -51.79 -31.64
C LYS A 187 44.22 -52.41 -33.04
N GLU A 188 43.73 -51.70 -34.06
CA GLU A 188 43.78 -52.16 -35.44
C GLU A 188 45.24 -52.28 -35.93
N LYS A 189 46.06 -51.26 -35.67
CA LYS A 189 47.51 -51.30 -35.96
C LYS A 189 48.23 -52.43 -35.22
N GLU A 190 47.92 -52.67 -33.95
CA GLU A 190 48.49 -53.79 -33.18
C GLU A 190 48.09 -55.15 -33.76
N GLN A 191 46.84 -55.31 -34.18
CA GLN A 191 46.37 -56.55 -34.82
C GLN A 191 47.05 -56.76 -36.18
N GLU A 192 47.21 -55.70 -36.97
CA GLU A 192 47.91 -55.74 -38.25
C GLU A 192 49.38 -56.14 -38.06
N GLN A 193 50.08 -55.53 -37.10
CA GLN A 193 51.45 -55.92 -36.75
C GLN A 193 51.53 -57.40 -36.33
N LYS A 194 50.58 -57.91 -35.54
CA LYS A 194 50.51 -59.33 -35.18
C LYS A 194 50.30 -60.23 -36.41
N ARG A 195 49.44 -59.82 -37.37
CA ARG A 195 49.23 -60.54 -38.63
C ARG A 195 50.50 -60.57 -39.47
N ASN A 196 51.21 -59.45 -39.58
CA ASN A 196 52.47 -59.35 -40.33
C ASN A 196 53.57 -60.20 -39.69
N LYS A 197 53.72 -60.18 -38.36
CA LYS A 197 54.64 -61.08 -37.64
C LYS A 197 54.31 -62.56 -37.87
N LYS A 198 53.03 -62.95 -37.87
CA LYS A 198 52.62 -64.34 -38.16
C LYS A 198 52.93 -64.73 -39.60
N LYS A 199 52.73 -63.84 -40.58
CA LYS A 199 53.08 -64.08 -41.99
C LYS A 199 54.59 -64.26 -42.15
N ALA A 200 55.39 -63.37 -41.58
CA ALA A 200 56.86 -63.47 -41.62
C ALA A 200 57.36 -64.79 -41.02
N LYS A 201 56.86 -65.20 -39.84
CA LYS A 201 57.22 -66.50 -39.24
C LYS A 201 56.83 -67.69 -40.13
N LYS A 202 55.67 -67.64 -40.79
CA LYS A 202 55.25 -68.70 -41.73
C LYS A 202 56.14 -68.76 -42.97
N GLU A 203 56.61 -67.63 -43.47
CA GLU A 203 57.57 -67.60 -44.59
C GLU A 203 58.94 -68.11 -44.16
N GLU A 204 59.38 -67.77 -42.96
CA GLU A 204 60.63 -68.27 -42.36
C GLU A 204 60.58 -69.79 -42.18
N THR A 205 59.51 -70.36 -41.62
CA THR A 205 59.37 -71.82 -41.48
C THR A 205 59.26 -72.54 -42.83
N LYS A 206 58.62 -71.93 -43.84
CA LYS A 206 58.61 -72.46 -45.21
C LYS A 206 60.02 -72.48 -45.81
N LYS A 207 60.80 -71.41 -45.62
CA LYS A 207 62.21 -71.35 -46.06
C LYS A 207 63.06 -72.40 -45.34
N GLU A 208 62.90 -72.54 -44.03
CA GLU A 208 63.64 -73.55 -43.24
C GLU A 208 63.27 -74.99 -43.65
N ALA A 209 61.98 -75.27 -43.88
CA ALA A 209 61.52 -76.57 -44.37
C ALA A 209 62.07 -76.88 -45.77
N TRP A 210 62.07 -75.90 -46.67
CA TRP A 210 62.64 -76.04 -48.01
C TRP A 210 64.16 -76.28 -47.97
N GLU A 211 64.89 -75.58 -47.12
CA GLU A 211 66.34 -75.81 -46.88
C GLU A 211 66.60 -77.20 -46.29
N LYS A 212 65.80 -77.66 -45.32
CA LYS A 212 65.88 -79.04 -44.78
C LYS A 212 65.61 -80.09 -45.84
N GLU A 213 64.60 -79.89 -46.70
CA GLU A 213 64.29 -80.80 -47.80
C GLU A 213 65.40 -80.83 -48.86
N LYS A 214 65.97 -79.67 -49.18
CA LYS A 214 67.12 -79.55 -50.09
C LYS A 214 68.35 -80.30 -49.57
N LYS A 215 68.67 -80.15 -48.27
CA LYS A 215 69.73 -80.91 -47.59
C LYS A 215 69.45 -82.42 -47.61
N ARG A 216 68.20 -82.84 -47.32
CA ARG A 216 67.79 -84.26 -47.38
C ARG A 216 67.97 -84.84 -48.77
N LYS A 217 67.50 -84.16 -49.83
CA LYS A 217 67.67 -84.58 -51.23
C LYS A 217 69.15 -84.66 -51.64
N GLN A 218 70.00 -83.76 -51.12
CA GLN A 218 71.45 -83.80 -51.35
C GLN A 218 72.09 -85.01 -50.66
N ILE A 219 71.73 -85.31 -49.42
CA ILE A 219 72.16 -86.52 -48.69
C ILE A 219 71.69 -87.79 -49.42
N GLU A 220 70.43 -87.88 -49.84
CA GLU A 220 69.90 -89.02 -50.61
C GLU A 220 70.66 -89.22 -51.93
N ARG A 221 71.07 -88.15 -52.62
CA ARG A 221 71.93 -88.24 -53.82
C ARG A 221 73.33 -88.76 -53.51
N ILE A 222 73.94 -88.33 -52.40
CA ILE A 222 75.26 -88.82 -51.96
C ILE A 222 75.17 -90.30 -51.58
N MET A 223 74.16 -90.70 -50.81
CA MET A 223 73.91 -92.09 -50.42
C MET A 223 73.65 -92.99 -51.64
N ARG A 224 72.87 -92.54 -52.63
CA ARG A 224 72.66 -93.28 -53.90
C ARG A 224 73.96 -93.45 -54.69
N LYS A 225 74.81 -92.41 -54.76
CA LYS A 225 76.13 -92.51 -55.39
C LYS A 225 77.03 -93.51 -54.67
N ASN A 226 77.04 -93.50 -53.34
CA ASN A 226 77.86 -94.41 -52.53
C ASN A 226 77.36 -95.88 -52.60
N LEU A 227 76.04 -96.11 -52.70
CA LEU A 227 75.45 -97.46 -52.84
C LEU A 227 75.60 -98.04 -54.25
N SER A 228 75.59 -97.21 -55.30
CA SER A 228 75.83 -97.70 -56.68
C SER A 228 77.30 -98.00 -56.94
N SER A 229 78.23 -97.36 -56.21
CA SER A 229 79.66 -97.63 -56.34
C SER A 229 80.14 -98.86 -55.58
N SER A 230 79.30 -99.52 -54.77
CA SER A 230 79.61 -100.85 -54.22
C SER A 230 79.00 -101.99 -55.05
N TRP A 231 78.33 -101.67 -56.17
CA TRP A 231 77.79 -102.62 -57.13
C TRP A 231 78.41 -102.35 -58.51
N THR A 232 79.74 -102.46 -58.60
CA THR A 232 80.47 -102.76 -59.84
C THR A 232 81.89 -103.21 -59.46
N LEU A 233 82.28 -104.40 -59.90
CA LEU A 233 83.61 -105.04 -59.78
C LEU A 233 83.92 -105.69 -58.42
N ILE A 234 83.67 -106.98 -58.14
CA ILE A 234 83.56 -108.23 -58.96
C ILE A 234 83.18 -108.08 -60.44
#